data_AF-A0A242K8G7-F1
#
_entry.id   AF-A0A242K8G7-F1
#
_cell.length_a   1.000
_cell.length_b   1.000
_cell.length_c   1.000
_cell.angle_alpha   90.00
_cell.angle_beta   90.00
_cell.angle_gamma   90.00
#
_symmetry.space_group_name_H-M   'P 1'
#
loop_
_entity.id
_entity.type
_entity.pdbx_description
1 polymer ?
#
loop_
_entity_poly.entity_id
_entity_poly.type
_entity_poly.pdbx_seq_one_letter_code
_entity_poly.pdbx_strand_id
1 'polypeptide(L)' 'EEGIRNAMIYPYSNGKIEAMNTHIKALKRVSYGFKSFQNMKTRIFLMNDLIKMT' A
#
# COMPACT_ATOMS: atom_id res chain seq x y z
N GLU A 1 -8.62 -23.90 15.82
CA GLU A 1 -7.95 -23.46 17.07
C GLU A 1 -6.47 -23.15 16.89
N GLU A 2 -5.79 -23.79 15.93
CA GLU A 2 -4.34 -23.59 15.68
C GLU A 2 -3.93 -22.14 15.37
N GLY A 3 -4.74 -21.40 14.61
CA GLY A 3 -4.48 -19.98 14.31
C GLY A 3 -4.47 -19.07 15.55
N ILE A 4 -5.35 -19.31 16.51
CA ILE A 4 -5.40 -18.55 17.78
C ILE A 4 -4.18 -18.89 18.64
N ARG A 5 -3.83 -20.18 18.73
CA ARG A 5 -2.65 -20.65 19.46
C ARG A 5 -1.37 -20.05 18.88
N ASN A 6 -1.22 -20.06 17.56
CA ASN A 6 -0.07 -19.51 16.86
C ASN A 6 0.01 -17.98 17.00
N ALA A 7 -1.12 -17.27 16.98
CA ALA A 7 -1.16 -15.84 17.22
C ALA A 7 -0.73 -15.44 18.64
N MET A 8 -0.90 -16.32 19.64
CA MET A 8 -0.42 -16.10 21.00
C MET A 8 1.05 -16.48 21.20
N ILE A 9 1.59 -17.41 20.40
CA ILE A 9 2.97 -17.91 20.52
C ILE A 9 3.96 -17.04 19.75
N TYR A 10 3.59 -16.58 18.55
CA TYR A 10 4.52 -15.90 17.66
C TYR A 10 4.35 -14.37 17.73
N PRO A 11 5.45 -13.60 17.74
CA PRO A 11 5.41 -12.14 17.80
C PRO A 11 5.14 -11.48 16.44
N TYR A 12 4.98 -12.27 15.37
CA TYR A 12 4.76 -11.81 14.01
C TYR A 12 3.36 -12.18 13.51
N SER A 13 2.79 -11.33 12.67
CA SER A 13 1.48 -11.54 12.07
C SER A 13 1.50 -11.17 10.59
N ASN A 14 0.61 -11.79 9.81
CA ASN A 14 0.43 -11.48 8.39
C ASN A 14 -0.21 -10.10 8.15
N GLY A 15 -0.72 -9.44 9.20
CA GLY A 15 -1.50 -8.21 9.07
C GLY A 15 -0.74 -7.08 8.36
N LYS A 16 0.57 -6.94 8.58
CA LYS A 16 1.39 -5.94 7.88
C LYS A 16 1.46 -6.20 6.36
N ILE A 17 1.57 -7.46 5.97
CA ILE A 17 1.66 -7.88 4.57
C ILE A 17 0.29 -7.68 3.89
N GLU A 18 -0.80 -8.02 4.58
CA GLU A 18 -2.16 -7.83 4.06
C GLU A 18 -2.53 -6.35 3.88
N ALA A 19 -2.11 -5.49 4.83
CA ALA A 19 -2.25 -4.05 4.70
C ALA A 19 -1.49 -3.53 3.47
N MET A 20 -0.24 -3.94 3.29
CA MET A 20 0.58 -3.58 2.13
C MET A 20 -0.08 -4.00 0.81
N ASN A 21 -0.60 -5.23 0.72
CA ASN A 21 -1.27 -5.75 -0.47
C ASN A 21 -2.50 -4.91 -0.85
N THR A 22 -3.22 -4.39 0.14
CA THR A 22 -4.37 -3.52 -0.08
C THR A 22 -3.96 -2.16 -0.65
N HIS A 23 -2.89 -1.56 -0.10
CA HIS A 23 -2.32 -0.30 -0.62
C HIS A 23 -1.82 -0.46 -2.07
N ILE A 24 -1.12 -1.55 -2.39
CA ILE A 24 -0.65 -1.84 -3.76
C ILE A 24 -1.83 -1.99 -4.72
N LYS A 25 -2.90 -2.70 -4.32
CA LYS A 25 -4.11 -2.84 -5.14
C LYS A 25 -4.79 -1.50 -5.39
N ALA A 26 -4.87 -0.62 -4.38
CA ALA A 26 -5.42 0.73 -4.53
C ALA A 26 -4.58 1.58 -5.49
N LEU A 27 -3.25 1.58 -5.31
CA LEU A 27 -2.29 2.23 -6.19
C LEU A 27 -2.44 1.77 -7.64
N LYS A 28 -2.56 0.47 -7.87
CA LYS A 28 -2.74 -0.10 -9.20
C LYS A 28 -4.02 0.41 -9.87
N ARG A 29 -5.14 0.51 -9.13
CA ARG A 29 -6.40 1.08 -9.67
C ARG A 29 -6.27 2.56 -10.00
N VAL A 30 -5.66 3.35 -9.12
CA VAL A 30 -5.43 4.78 -9.36
C VAL A 30 -4.49 5.01 -10.55
N SER A 31 -3.50 4.13 -10.73
CA SER A 31 -2.54 4.20 -11.84
C SER A 31 -3.08 3.79 -13.21
N TYR A 32 -4.29 3.22 -13.27
CA TYR A 32 -4.84 2.76 -14.54
C TYR A 32 -5.07 3.95 -15.48
N GLY A 33 -4.55 3.85 -16.72
CA GLY A 33 -4.65 4.90 -17.74
C GLY A 33 -3.49 5.91 -17.75
N PHE A 34 -2.51 5.81 -16.83
CA PHE A 34 -1.30 6.63 -16.92
C PHE A 34 -0.37 6.12 -18.01
N LYS A 35 -0.02 7.00 -18.96
CA LYS A 35 0.92 6.72 -20.04
C LYS A 35 2.40 6.81 -19.61
N SER A 36 2.68 7.51 -18.51
CA SER A 36 4.02 7.72 -17.96
C SER A 36 4.05 7.38 -16.49
N PHE A 37 5.02 6.52 -16.10
CA PHE A 37 5.28 6.19 -14.71
C PHE A 37 5.61 7.42 -13.87
N GLN A 38 6.29 8.41 -14.45
CA GLN A 38 6.69 9.59 -13.71
C GLN A 38 5.50 10.49 -13.36
N ASN A 39 4.54 10.63 -14.28
CA ASN A 39 3.30 11.37 -14.02
C ASN A 39 2.45 10.69 -12.96
N MET A 40 2.39 9.35 -12.99
CA MET A 40 1.72 8.55 -11.96
C MET A 40 2.38 8.77 -10.59
N LYS A 41 3.71 8.68 -10.51
CA LYS A 41 4.48 8.86 -9.28
C LYS A 41 4.29 10.26 -8.70
N THR A 42 4.38 11.31 -9.51
CA THR A 42 4.14 12.70 -9.08
C THR A 42 2.72 12.88 -8.54
N ARG A 43 1.71 12.31 -9.21
CA ARG A 43 0.33 12.37 -8.74
C ARG A 43 0.13 11.65 -7.40
N ILE A 44 0.72 10.47 -7.23
CA ILE A 44 0.68 9.73 -5.95
C ILE A 44 1.32 10.56 -4.84
N PHE A 45 2.47 11.19 -5.10
CA PHE A 45 3.15 12.02 -4.12
C PHE A 45 2.38 13.29 -3.76
N LEU A 46 1.74 13.94 -4.74
CA LEU A 46 0.81 15.04 -4.47
C LEU A 46 -0.39 14.58 -3.62
N MET A 47 -1.00 13.43 -3.94
CA MET A 47 -2.16 12.92 -3.18
C MET A 47 -1.84 12.56 -1.73
N ASN A 48 -0.57 12.30 -1.42
CA ASN A 48 -0.10 12.02 -0.06
C ASN A 48 0.57 13.25 0.58
N ASP A 49 0.44 14.43 -0.02
CA ASP A 49 1.06 15.69 0.44
C ASP A 49 2.58 15.62 0.64
N LEU A 50 3.25 14.71 -0.07
CA LEU A 50 4.70 14.50 0.01
C LEU A 50 5.48 15.54 -0.81
N ILE A 51 4.80 16.25 -1.70
CA ILE A 51 5.35 17.32 -2.53
C ILE A 51 4.39 18.50 -2.47
N LYS A 52 4.92 19.72 -2.26
CA LYS A 52 4.16 20.97 -2.37
C LYS A 52 4.32 21.54 -3.78
N MET A 53 3.22 22.01 -4.38
CA MET A 53 3.32 22.88 -5.55
C MET A 53 3.75 24.25 -5.05
N THR A 54 5.05 24.50 -5.12
CA THR A 54 5.67 25.82 -4.88
C THR A 54 5.27 26.79 -5.98
#